data_AF-A0A6C1QD85-F1
#
_entry.id   AF-A0A6C1QD85-F1
#
_cell.length_a   1.000
_cell.length_b   1.000
_cell.length_c   1.000
_cell.angle_alpha   90.00
_cell.angle_beta   90.00
_cell.angle_gamma   90.00
#
_symmetry.space_group_name_H-M   'P 1'
#
loop_
_entity.id
_entity.type
_entity.pdbx_description
1 polymer ?
#
loop_
_entity_poly.entity_id
_entity_poly.type
_entity_poly.pdbx_seq_one_letter_code
_entity_poly.pdbx_strand_id
1 'polypeptide(L)'
;MNPWKNLTGLSSWLMRIAGMLMIFVWFFNTFMNFNLNQPQFYLATVFLVFGVLLFAGGFIRKHSLTVVSAIVLMILSILQAYWNFNGLTDIFAQWIVMSSVFFYFVTHGNK
;
A
#
# COMPACT_ATOMS: atom_id res chain seq x y z
N MET A 1 -0.10 -26.93 10.02
CA MET A 1 -1.04 -26.77 11.16
C MET A 1 -1.90 -25.57 10.86
N ASN A 2 -3.22 -25.70 10.76
CA ASN A 2 -4.10 -24.55 10.47
C ASN A 2 -4.19 -23.69 11.74
N PRO A 3 -3.52 -22.53 11.83
CA PRO A 3 -3.87 -21.54 12.84
C PRO A 3 -5.33 -21.15 12.56
N TRP A 4 -6.11 -20.80 13.57
CA TRP A 4 -7.55 -20.51 13.47
C TRP A 4 -7.96 -19.95 12.10
N LYS A 5 -8.70 -20.75 11.30
CA LYS A 5 -9.05 -20.46 9.89
C LYS A 5 -9.66 -19.08 9.65
N ASN A 6 -10.27 -18.47 10.68
CA ASN A 6 -10.87 -17.15 10.58
C ASN A 6 -9.86 -16.00 10.76
N LEU A 7 -8.71 -16.25 11.38
CA LEU A 7 -7.68 -15.22 11.60
C LEU A 7 -6.93 -14.83 10.31
N THR A 8 -6.87 -15.72 9.32
CA THR A 8 -6.18 -15.43 8.05
C THR A 8 -6.92 -14.41 7.20
N GLY A 9 -8.26 -14.43 7.23
CA GLY A 9 -9.07 -13.39 6.60
C GLY A 9 -9.03 -12.07 7.37
N LEU A 10 -8.99 -12.14 8.71
CA LEU A 10 -8.85 -10.95 9.54
C LEU A 10 -7.48 -10.27 9.35
N SER A 11 -6.39 -11.04 9.29
CA SER A 11 -5.04 -10.51 9.10
C SER A 11 -4.90 -9.83 7.74
N SER A 12 -5.45 -10.42 6.68
CA SER A 12 -5.45 -9.80 5.35
C SER A 12 -6.22 -8.48 5.38
N TRP A 13 -7.36 -8.41 6.07
CA TRP A 13 -8.11 -7.17 6.24
C TRP A 13 -7.36 -6.09 7.02
N LEU A 14 -6.72 -6.46 8.14
CA LEU A 14 -5.91 -5.55 8.93
C LEU A 14 -4.75 -4.98 8.12
N MET A 15 -4.09 -5.80 7.30
CA MET A 15 -3.01 -5.34 6.41
C MET A 15 -3.49 -4.34 5.36
N ARG A 16 -4.72 -4.49 4.81
CA ARG A 16 -5.30 -3.51 3.87
C ARG A 16 -5.57 -2.18 4.56
N ILE A 17 -6.18 -2.23 5.74
CA ILE A 17 -6.49 -1.03 6.54
C ILE A 17 -5.19 -0.32 6.92
N ALA A 18 -4.17 -1.06 7.37
CA ALA A 18 -2.87 -0.50 7.71
C ALA A 18 -2.20 0.18 6.49
N GLY A 19 -2.19 -0.48 5.33
CA GLY A 19 -1.66 0.11 4.10
C GLY A 19 -2.40 1.39 3.69
N MET A 20 -3.74 1.38 3.76
CA MET A 20 -4.58 2.53 3.43
C MET A 20 -4.36 3.71 4.39
N LEU A 21 -4.32 3.45 5.70
CA LEU A 21 -4.08 4.47 6.72
C LEU A 21 -2.71 5.12 6.56
N MET A 22 -1.68 4.33 6.31
CA MET A 22 -0.32 4.84 6.10
C MET A 22 -0.22 5.70 4.84
N ILE A 23 -0.83 5.29 3.72
CA ILE A 23 -0.93 6.12 2.51
C ILE A 23 -1.61 7.45 2.84
N PHE A 24 -2.70 7.41 3.61
CA PHE A 24 -3.42 8.61 4.02
C PHE A 24 -2.53 9.52 4.87
N VAL A 25 -1.84 9.00 5.88
CA VAL A 25 -0.94 9.79 6.74
C VAL A 25 0.20 10.42 5.95
N TRP A 26 0.84 9.68 5.06
CA TRP A 26 1.98 10.19 4.27
C TRP A 26 1.58 11.29 3.28
N PHE A 27 0.40 11.20 2.68
CA PHE A 27 -0.01 12.11 1.62
C PHE A 27 -1.10 13.10 2.03
N PHE A 28 -1.54 13.11 3.30
CA PHE A 28 -2.59 14.01 3.79
C PHE A 28 -2.28 15.47 3.48
N ASN A 29 -1.08 15.93 3.81
CA ASN A 29 -0.65 17.30 3.54
C ASN A 29 -0.57 17.58 2.03
N THR A 30 -0.14 16.61 1.23
CA THR A 30 -0.09 16.74 -0.23
C THR A 30 -1.47 16.94 -0.82
N PHE A 31 -2.48 16.25 -0.31
CA PHE A 31 -3.88 16.43 -0.75
C PHE A 31 -4.50 17.74 -0.23
N MET A 32 -4.19 18.14 1.00
CA MET A 32 -4.67 19.41 1.56
C MET A 32 -4.13 20.64 0.82
N ASN A 33 -2.88 20.58 0.35
CA ASN A 33 -2.28 21.66 -0.43
C ASN A 33 -2.78 21.73 -1.89
N PHE A 34 -3.45 20.69 -2.38
CA PHE A 34 -4.12 20.58 -3.69
C PHE A 34 -3.36 21.27 -4.86
N ASN A 35 -2.06 20.98 -4.99
CA ASN A 35 -1.22 21.63 -5.99
C ASN A 35 -0.94 20.71 -7.19
N LEU A 36 -1.67 20.93 -8.29
CA LEU A 36 -1.56 20.14 -9.53
C LEU A 36 -0.24 20.33 -10.30
N ASN A 37 0.59 21.32 -9.92
CA ASN A 37 1.88 21.56 -10.55
C ASN A 37 3.02 20.77 -9.91
N GLN A 38 2.78 20.08 -8.79
CA GLN A 38 3.83 19.32 -8.10
C GLN A 38 3.83 17.84 -8.53
N PRO A 39 4.99 17.28 -8.95
CA PRO A 39 5.09 15.86 -9.31
C PRO A 39 4.73 14.92 -8.14
N GLN A 40 4.94 15.36 -6.89
CA GLN A 40 4.54 14.63 -5.69
C GLN A 40 3.02 14.45 -5.59
N PHE A 41 2.21 15.38 -6.11
CA PHE A 41 0.75 15.25 -6.12
C PHE A 41 0.27 14.10 -7.01
N TYR A 42 0.87 13.94 -8.19
CA TYR A 42 0.56 12.83 -9.09
C TYR A 42 0.94 11.49 -8.46
N LEU A 43 2.14 11.41 -7.87
CA LEU A 43 2.60 10.21 -7.18
C LEU A 43 1.67 9.85 -5.99
N ALA A 44 1.30 10.84 -5.17
CA ALA A 44 0.33 10.68 -4.10
C ALA A 44 -1.02 10.16 -4.60
N THR A 45 -1.51 10.71 -5.71
CA THR A 45 -2.79 10.32 -6.32
C THR A 45 -2.75 8.86 -6.78
N VAL A 46 -1.66 8.42 -7.40
CA VAL A 46 -1.48 7.01 -7.80
C VAL A 46 -1.51 6.10 -6.57
N PHE A 47 -0.77 6.45 -5.50
CA PHE A 47 -0.84 5.70 -4.24
C PHE A 47 -2.25 5.61 -3.67
N LEU A 48 -2.99 6.71 -3.65
CA LEU A 48 -4.37 6.74 -3.14
C LEU A 48 -5.29 5.88 -4.00
N VAL A 49 -5.25 6.05 -5.33
CA VAL A 49 -6.11 5.29 -6.26
C VAL A 49 -5.85 3.79 -6.12
N PHE A 50 -4.59 3.36 -6.14
CA PHE A 50 -4.28 1.93 -6.00
C PHE A 50 -4.48 1.41 -4.58
N GLY A 51 -4.32 2.25 -3.54
CA GLY A 51 -4.67 1.91 -2.17
C GLY A 51 -6.17 1.65 -2.01
N VAL A 52 -7.00 2.52 -2.59
CA VAL A 52 -8.46 2.34 -2.63
C VAL A 52 -8.84 1.09 -3.45
N LEU A 53 -8.17 0.85 -4.59
CA LEU A 53 -8.40 -0.38 -5.38
C LEU A 53 -8.03 -1.63 -4.58
N LEU A 54 -6.92 -1.64 -3.86
CA LEU A 54 -6.51 -2.76 -3.03
C LEU A 54 -7.52 -3.03 -1.90
N PHE A 55 -8.06 -1.96 -1.30
CA PHE A 55 -9.13 -2.03 -0.31
C PHE A 55 -10.44 -2.54 -0.92
N ALA A 56 -10.92 -1.92 -2.00
CA ALA A 56 -12.14 -2.27 -2.72
C ALA A 56 -12.11 -3.70 -3.30
N GLY A 57 -10.93 -4.15 -3.75
CA GLY A 57 -10.70 -5.51 -4.22
C GLY A 57 -11.05 -6.57 -3.16
N GLY A 58 -10.96 -6.23 -1.87
CA GLY A 58 -11.32 -7.10 -0.76
C GLY A 58 -12.81 -7.39 -0.69
N PHE A 59 -13.64 -6.37 -0.96
CA PHE A 59 -15.09 -6.53 -1.03
C PHE A 59 -15.54 -7.22 -2.31
N ILE A 60 -14.93 -6.85 -3.44
CA ILE A 60 -15.35 -7.33 -4.78
C ILE A 60 -14.91 -8.78 -5.02
N ARG A 61 -14.11 -9.38 -4.11
CA ARG A 61 -13.58 -10.76 -4.19
C ARG A 61 -12.83 -11.08 -5.50
N LYS A 62 -12.42 -10.06 -6.26
CA LYS A 62 -11.66 -10.20 -7.52
C LYS A 62 -10.17 -10.29 -7.22
N HIS A 63 -9.61 -11.49 -7.40
CA HIS A 63 -8.20 -11.78 -7.12
C HIS A 63 -7.23 -10.97 -7.99
N SER A 64 -7.53 -10.78 -9.27
CA SER A 64 -6.69 -10.01 -10.20
C SER A 64 -6.55 -8.54 -9.78
N LEU A 65 -7.63 -7.93 -9.29
CA LEU A 65 -7.63 -6.51 -8.91
C LEU A 65 -6.75 -6.25 -7.68
N THR A 66 -6.78 -7.15 -6.69
CA THR A 66 -5.89 -7.09 -5.52
C THR A 66 -4.41 -7.29 -5.87
N VAL A 67 -4.10 -8.21 -6.78
CA VAL A 67 -2.70 -8.49 -7.15
C VAL A 67 -2.13 -7.33 -7.96
N VAL A 68 -2.87 -6.83 -8.96
CA VAL A 68 -2.41 -5.69 -9.79
C VAL A 68 -2.21 -4.44 -8.94
N SER A 69 -3.16 -4.12 -8.06
CA SER A 69 -3.01 -2.96 -7.16
C SER A 69 -1.84 -3.12 -6.19
N ALA A 70 -1.64 -4.32 -5.63
CA ALA A 70 -0.51 -4.60 -4.76
C ALA A 70 0.84 -4.48 -5.49
N ILE A 71 0.94 -4.95 -6.74
CA ILE A 71 2.17 -4.84 -7.54
C ILE A 71 2.54 -3.36 -7.73
N VAL A 72 1.57 -2.54 -8.14
CA VAL A 72 1.83 -1.11 -8.37
C VAL A 72 2.27 -0.42 -7.08
N LEU A 73 1.56 -0.65 -5.97
CA LEU A 73 1.90 -0.07 -4.68
C LEU A 73 3.25 -0.54 -4.15
N MET A 74 3.59 -1.81 -4.35
CA MET A 74 4.89 -2.37 -3.98
C MET A 74 6.02 -1.67 -4.74
N ILE A 75 5.92 -1.59 -6.07
CA ILE A 75 6.95 -0.95 -6.92
C ILE A 75 7.12 0.52 -6.51
N LEU A 76 6.03 1.25 -6.31
CA LEU A 76 6.09 2.65 -5.90
C LEU A 76 6.70 2.82 -4.50
N SER A 77 6.45 1.89 -3.58
CA SER A 77 7.03 1.93 -2.23
C SER A 77 8.54 1.70 -2.26
N ILE A 78 9.01 0.73 -3.07
CA ILE A 78 10.44 0.48 -3.27
C ILE A 78 11.12 1.70 -3.90
N LEU A 79 10.47 2.30 -4.90
CA LEU A 79 10.99 3.46 -5.60
C LEU A 79 11.08 4.69 -4.67
N GLN A 80 10.10 4.89 -3.78
CA GLN A 80 10.22 5.93 -2.75
C GLN A 80 11.30 5.63 -1.71
N ALA A 81 11.47 4.36 -1.32
CA ALA A 81 12.57 3.97 -0.44
C ALA A 81 13.94 4.30 -1.08
N TYR A 82 14.08 4.05 -2.39
CA TYR A 82 15.30 4.34 -3.14
C TYR A 82 15.57 5.85 -3.27
N TRP A 83 14.56 6.65 -3.61
CA TRP A 83 14.73 8.10 -3.75
C TRP A 83 14.99 8.84 -2.43
N ASN A 84 14.43 8.36 -1.32
CA ASN A 84 14.68 8.93 0.00
C ASN A 84 15.82 8.21 0.75
N PHE A 85 16.64 7.43 0.04
CA PHE A 85 17.72 6.69 0.67
C PHE A 85 18.82 7.64 1.17
N ASN A 86 18.80 7.88 2.48
CA ASN A 86 19.84 8.61 3.22
C ASN A 86 20.42 7.71 4.33
N GLY A 87 20.59 6.42 4.04
CA GLY A 87 20.99 5.40 5.02
C GLY A 87 19.79 4.73 5.74
N LEU A 88 20.09 3.99 6.82
CA LEU A 88 19.10 3.26 7.63
C LEU A 88 18.33 4.23 8.54
N THR A 89 17.43 5.00 7.93
CA THR A 89 16.55 5.95 8.62
C THR A 89 15.17 5.36 8.88
N ASP A 90 14.40 5.95 9.80
CA ASP A 90 13.03 5.53 10.09
C ASP A 90 12.14 5.57 8.85
N ILE A 91 12.31 6.59 8.00
CA ILE A 91 11.54 6.77 6.76
C ILE A 91 11.78 5.60 5.81
N PHE A 92 13.05 5.21 5.63
CA PHE A 92 13.42 4.08 4.78
C PHE A 92 12.83 2.76 5.31
N ALA A 93 12.90 2.53 6.62
CA ALA A 93 12.31 1.35 7.26
C ALA A 93 10.80 1.27 7.04
N GLN A 94 10.08 2.39 7.17
CA GLN A 94 8.64 2.43 6.93
C GLN A 94 8.27 2.09 5.48
N TRP A 95 9.01 2.58 4.49
CA TRP A 95 8.77 2.25 3.07
C TRP A 95 9.05 0.77 2.76
N ILE A 96 10.08 0.17 3.36
CA ILE A 96 10.36 -1.26 3.23
C ILE A 96 9.25 -2.10 3.86
N VAL A 97 8.84 -1.77 5.09
CA VAL A 97 7.74 -2.47 5.77
C VAL A 97 6.49 -2.39 4.91
N MET A 98 6.17 -1.22 4.37
CA MET A 98 5.05 -1.05 3.48
C MET A 98 5.15 -1.92 2.22
N SER A 99 6.32 -1.95 1.58
CA SER A 99 6.57 -2.82 0.43
C SER A 99 6.34 -4.30 0.76
N SER A 100 6.73 -4.75 1.96
CA SER A 100 6.52 -6.14 2.40
C SER A 100 5.05 -6.48 2.59
N VAL A 101 4.25 -5.54 3.10
CA VAL A 101 2.79 -5.68 3.21
C VAL A 101 2.16 -5.80 1.83
N PHE A 102 2.58 -5.00 0.85
CA PHE A 102 2.07 -5.12 -0.52
C PHE A 102 2.53 -6.42 -1.18
N PHE A 103 3.78 -6.85 -0.97
CA PHE A 103 4.26 -8.14 -1.46
C PHE A 103 3.46 -9.34 -0.91
N TYR A 104 2.97 -9.26 0.33
CA TYR A 104 2.04 -10.26 0.86
C TYR A 104 0.78 -10.38 -0.01
N PHE A 105 0.18 -9.26 -0.41
CA PHE A 105 -0.98 -9.28 -1.31
C PHE A 105 -0.64 -9.71 -2.74
N VAL A 106 0.59 -9.51 -3.21
CA VAL A 106 1.03 -10.07 -4.51
C VAL A 106 1.06 -11.60 -4.46
N THR A 107 1.57 -12.19 -3.38
CA THR A 107 1.76 -13.65 -3.26
C THR A 107 0.50 -14.40 -2.83
N HIS A 108 -0.35 -13.79 -2.01
CA HIS A 108 -1.55 -14.43 -1.47
C HIS A 108 -2.83 -13.98 -2.20
N GLY A 109 -2.80 -12.83 -2.87
CA GLY A 109 -3.95 -12.17 -3.47
C GLY A 109 -5.13 -12.04 -2.52
N ASN A 110 -6.33 -12.28 -3.03
CA ASN A 110 -7.57 -12.20 -2.26
C ASN A 110 -7.91 -13.56 -1.62
N LYS A 111 -7.59 -13.72 -0.34
CA LYS A 111 -7.99 -14.84 0.52
C LYS A 111 -8.90 -14.34 1.65
#